data_AF-A0A2V6M4J0-F1
#
_entry.id   AF-A0A2V6M4J0-F1
#
_cell.length_a   1.000
_cell.length_b   1.000
_cell.length_c   1.000
_cell.angle_alpha   90.00
_cell.angle_beta   90.00
_cell.angle_gamma   90.00
#
_symmetry.space_group_name_H-M   'P 1'
#
loop_
_entity.id
_entity.type
_entity.pdbx_description
1 polymer ?
#
loop_
_entity_poly.entity_id
_entity_poly.type
_entity_poly.pdbx_seq_one_letter_code
_entity_poly.pdbx_strand_id
1 'polypeptide(L)' 'MTKTASKIRFKAKLFRPAENGKAGSWSFLILPKNASAKVPSRGMTAIEGTINGKPFQATLEPDGQKSHWL' A
#
# COMPACT_ATOMS: atom_id res chain seq x y z
N MET A 1 12.61 -1.42 -21.27
CA MET A 1 12.32 -2.76 -20.72
C MET A 1 11.29 -2.62 -19.61
N THR A 2 10.02 -2.98 -19.88
CA THR A 2 8.96 -2.97 -18.86
C THR A 2 9.16 -4.18 -17.95
N LYS A 3 9.71 -3.95 -16.76
CA LYS A 3 9.88 -4.98 -15.72
C LYS A 3 8.50 -5.57 -15.42
N THR A 4 8.30 -6.86 -15.75
CA THR A 4 7.08 -7.60 -15.38
C THR A 4 6.86 -7.43 -13.88
N ALA A 5 5.87 -6.62 -13.50
CA ALA A 5 5.54 -6.40 -12.11
C ALA A 5 5.05 -7.73 -11.53
N SER A 6 5.86 -8.34 -10.65
CA SER A 6 5.47 -9.54 -9.92
C SER A 6 4.11 -9.30 -9.27
N LYS A 7 3.07 -10.03 -9.69
CA LYS A 7 1.74 -9.90 -9.09
C LYS A 7 1.82 -10.31 -7.62
N ILE A 8 1.67 -9.33 -6.73
CA ILE A 8 1.65 -9.55 -5.28
C ILE A 8 0.19 -9.69 -4.87
N ARG A 9 -0.16 -10.82 -4.23
CA ARG A 9 -1.46 -11.02 -3.61
C ARG A 9 -1.26 -11.24 -2.12
N PHE A 10 -2.01 -10.49 -1.32
CA PHE A 10 -1.96 -10.60 0.13
C PHE A 10 -3.32 -10.24 0.72
N LYS A 11 -3.53 -10.65 1.98
CA LYS A 11 -4.62 -10.15 2.81
C LYS A 11 -4.01 -9.22 3.85
N ALA A 12 -4.60 -8.05 4.02
CA ALA A 12 -4.21 -7.07 5.03
C ALA A 12 -5.45 -6.54 5.75
N LYS A 13 -5.24 -6.06 6.97
CA LYS A 13 -6.28 -5.32 7.70
C LYS A 13 -6.32 -3.89 7.19
N LEU A 14 -7.52 -3.38 7.01
CA LEU A 14 -7.76 -1.98 6.69
C LEU A 14 -7.92 -1.20 8.01
N PHE A 15 -7.13 -0.15 8.17
CA PHE A 15 -7.10 0.71 9.34
C PHE A 15 -7.76 2.05 9.03
N ARG A 16 -8.15 2.75 10.10
CA ARG A 16 -8.65 4.12 10.05
C ARG A 16 -7.88 4.96 11.06
N PRO A 17 -7.66 6.25 10.78
CA PRO A 17 -7.08 7.16 11.75
C PRO A 17 -7.95 7.19 13.02
N ALA A 18 -7.31 7.27 14.19
CA ALA A 18 -8.01 7.33 15.47
C ALA A 18 -8.68 8.70 15.72
N GLU A 19 -8.18 9.77 15.10
CA GLU A 19 -8.75 11.10 15.23
C GLU A 19 -9.89 11.34 14.22
N ASN A 20 -11.07 11.68 14.73
CA ASN A 20 -12.17 12.35 14.00
C ASN A 20 -11.81 13.82 13.65
N GLY A 21 -10.54 14.12 13.41
CA GLY A 21 -10.03 15.47 13.19
C GLY A 21 -10.13 15.89 11.74
N LYS A 22 -11.34 16.24 11.27
CA LYS A 22 -11.63 16.94 9.99
C LYS A 22 -11.13 16.31 8.67
N ALA A 23 -10.24 15.32 8.71
CA ALA A 23 -9.80 14.53 7.57
C ALA A 23 -10.79 13.37 7.40
N GLY A 24 -11.78 13.58 6.52
CA GLY A 24 -12.92 12.69 6.32
C GLY A 24 -12.53 11.22 6.10
N SER A 25 -13.48 10.31 6.40
CA SER A 25 -13.46 8.84 6.35
C SER A 25 -12.46 8.14 5.39
N TRP A 26 -11.16 8.35 5.57
CA TRP A 26 -10.13 7.70 4.80
C TRP A 26 -9.64 6.46 5.54
N SER A 27 -9.13 5.50 4.79
CA SER A 27 -8.68 4.22 5.31
C SER A 27 -7.34 3.89 4.70
N PHE A 28 -6.45 3.33 5.50
CA PHE A 28 -5.12 2.95 5.06
C PHE A 28 -4.85 1.50 5.38
N LEU A 29 -3.90 0.90 4.68
CA LEU A 29 -3.42 -0.44 5.00
C LEU A 29 -1.90 -0.45 5.08
N ILE A 30 -1.39 -1.32 5.94
CA ILE A 30 0.05 -1.59 6.04
C ILE A 30 0.34 -2.81 5.18
N LEU A 31 1.30 -2.68 4.27
CA LEU A 31 1.73 -3.80 3.44
C LEU A 31 2.42 -4.86 4.32
N PRO A 32 2.01 -6.13 4.24
CA PRO A 32 2.74 -7.21 4.91
C PRO A 32 4.20 -7.23 4.46
N LYS A 33 5.13 -7.60 5.36
CA LYS A 33 6.57 -7.62 5.07
C LYS A 33 6.93 -8.36 3.77
N ASN A 34 6.27 -9.48 3.49
CA ASN A 34 6.47 -10.27 2.27
C ASN A 34 6.06 -9.53 0.98
N ALA A 35 5.08 -8.63 1.08
CA ALA A 35 4.67 -7.75 -0.02
C ALA A 35 5.62 -6.55 -0.12
N SER A 36 5.91 -5.89 1.00
CA SER A 36 6.83 -4.75 1.07
C SER A 36 8.22 -5.09 0.51
N ALA A 37 8.75 -6.29 0.81
CA ALA A 37 10.05 -6.74 0.31
C ALA A 37 10.16 -6.86 -1.22
N LYS A 38 9.01 -6.94 -1.92
CA LYS A 38 8.95 -7.01 -3.39
C LYS A 38 8.80 -5.62 -4.03
N VAL A 39 8.49 -4.61 -3.22
CA VAL A 39 8.40 -3.21 -3.63
C VAL A 39 9.80 -2.59 -3.51
N PRO A 40 10.20 -1.70 -4.43
CA PRO A 40 11.44 -0.94 -4.28
C PRO A 40 11.45 -0.23 -2.92
N SER A 41 12.50 -0.45 -2.14
CA SER A 41 12.61 0.02 -0.75
C SER A 41 13.02 1.50 -0.62
N ARG A 42 13.23 2.21 -1.73
CA ARG A 42 13.60 3.63 -1.76
C ARG A 42 12.60 4.43 -2.59
N GLY A 43 11.99 5.42 -1.96
CA GLY A 43 11.14 6.42 -2.60
C GLY A 43 9.65 6.05 -2.64
N MET A 44 8.86 7.01 -3.13
CA MET A 44 7.44 6.81 -3.44
C MET A 44 7.30 5.85 -4.63
N THR A 45 6.63 4.72 -4.41
CA THR A 45 6.36 3.75 -5.50
C THR A 45 4.89 3.78 -5.87
N ALA A 46 4.58 4.23 -7.09
CA ALA A 46 3.23 4.07 -7.64
C ALA A 46 2.95 2.59 -7.91
N ILE A 47 1.82 2.10 -7.42
CA ILE A 47 1.31 0.76 -7.68
C ILE A 47 -0.07 0.82 -8.30
N GLU A 48 -0.35 -0.18 -9.12
CA GLU A 48 -1.68 -0.48 -9.63
C GLU A 48 -2.08 -1.86 -9.10
N GLY A 49 -3.33 -1.99 -8.68
CA GLY A 49 -3.80 -3.24 -8.11
C GLY A 49 -5.32 -3.34 -8.06
N THR A 50 -5.80 -4.33 -7.32
CA THR A 50 -7.23 -4.51 -7.07
C THR A 50 -7.50 -4.72 -5.59
N ILE A 51 -8.39 -3.92 -4.98
CA ILE A 51 -8.92 -4.16 -3.63
C ILE A 51 -10.31 -4.77 -3.79
N ASN A 52 -10.52 -5.98 -3.27
CA ASN A 52 -11.79 -6.73 -3.42
C ASN A 52 -12.30 -6.80 -4.87
N GLY A 53 -11.39 -6.94 -5.84
CA GLY A 53 -11.71 -6.99 -7.28
C GLY A 53 -11.99 -5.63 -7.93
N LYS A 54 -11.97 -4.52 -7.18
CA LYS A 54 -12.06 -3.17 -7.73
C LYS A 54 -10.66 -2.64 -8.05
N PRO A 55 -10.39 -2.18 -9.29
CA PRO A 55 -9.10 -1.61 -9.63
C PRO A 55 -8.84 -0.35 -8.82
N PHE A 56 -7.59 -0.16 -8.40
CA PHE A 56 -7.12 1.05 -7.74
C PHE A 56 -5.68 1.34 -8.15
N GLN A 57 -5.31 2.60 -8.06
CA GLN A 57 -3.94 3.08 -8.22
C GLN A 57 -3.62 3.92 -6.99
N ALA A 58 -2.47 3.64 -6.37
CA ALA A 58 -2.03 4.33 -5.16
C ALA A 58 -0.52 4.46 -5.15
N THR A 59 -0.01 5.41 -4.38
CA THR A 59 1.42 5.57 -4.14
C THR A 59 1.74 4.98 -2.77
N LEU A 60 2.67 4.03 -2.73
CA LEU A 60 3.19 3.47 -1.51
C LEU A 60 4.16 4.46 -0.86
N GLU A 61 3.86 4.84 0.37
CA GLU A 61 4.72 5.69 1.19
C GLU A 61 5.52 4.84 2.19
N PRO A 62 6.81 5.13 2.40
CA PRO A 62 7.60 4.44 3.41
C PRO A 62 7.10 4.79 4.81
N ASP A 63 6.84 3.78 5.65
CA ASP A 63 6.37 3.97 7.03
C ASP A 63 7.52 4.17 8.05
N GLY A 64 8.77 4.23 7.58
CA GLY A 64 9.97 4.32 8.41
C GLY A 64 10.38 3.01 9.10
N GLN A 65 9.54 1.96 9.05
CA GLN A 65 9.77 0.66 9.69
C GLN A 65 10.12 -0.45 8.69
N LYS A 66 10.76 -0.07 7.57
CA LYS A 66 11.03 -0.95 6.41
C LYS A 66 9.75 -1.53 5.78
N SER A 67 8.61 -0.88 6.01
CA SER A 67 7.33 -1.26 5.44
C SER A 67 6.75 -0.06 4.67
N HIS A 68 5.62 -0.32 4.02
CA HIS A 68 4.93 0.68 3.22
C HIS A 68 3.46 0.72 3.60
N TRP A 69 2.85 1.89 3.44
CA TRP A 69 1.42 2.08 3.60
C TRP A 69 0.83 2.81 2.40
N LEU A 70 -0.49 2.66 2.23
CA LEU A 70 -1.35 3.37 1.28
C LEU A 70 -2.72 3.62 1.90
#